data_AF-A0A944XZI4-F1
#
_entry.id   AF-A0A944XZI4-F1
#
_cell.length_a   1.000
_cell.length_b   1.000
_cell.length_c   1.000
_cell.angle_alpha   90.00
_cell.angle_beta   90.00
_cell.angle_gamma   90.00
#
_symmetry.space_group_name_H-M   'P 1'
#
loop_
_entity.id
_entity.type
_entity.pdbx_description
1 polymer ?
#
loop_
_entity_poly.entity_id
_entity_poly.type
_entity_poly.pdbx_seq_one_letter_code
_entity_poly.pdbx_strand_id
1 'polypeptide(L)'
;MRGAVILSISIATAAALAPISAGPAGAEACSSEDIVSGYGQAVALLKAKKYGRALPGLKSLADAGHGPAQRHLAIMLRDGDGLPKSKSGATLWSELAFRSGDKAAKSITRKLRAGLDEIARAVLDERLKAWRVARLSCNGSKLSALPVKAGNDGAALIPDMINGRLVDDRGAEIARRRFGEIIQAALAQDPMARIYLDAVDAYELYTGGRYHRYAGWKNNKSKNIMRVPTNVFNDKTLKYFAHMLTLTAKRKLYAQTPDAEFDDPLVRIIGGIKVYGSVYPDIRNGRFFQAMRQAFVLARQLRSPVTKYIEIIDEIHYNPISKYFHRSGAADAAAAYYNKILSFDGQRMMFVRRNVLYGSPLFFMQTFVHEGTHAVQDQRAQRYNREVPKLKRRLSKLQERGKGKSPRAGRVKKDIDVKFDYVSRWYRGVESNGRRIADMAFECEATEKEILAVKSVGGPPSVMRASGYLKLCSEAQRMLVQWQNELPKGKRR
;
A
#
# COMPACT_ATOMS: atom_id res chain seq x y z
N MET A 1 -45.76 -40.11 -69.58
CA MET A 1 -44.78 -39.02 -69.42
C MET A 1 -44.99 -38.37 -68.06
N ARG A 2 -44.15 -38.69 -67.07
CA ARG A 2 -44.10 -38.01 -65.77
C ARG A 2 -42.73 -37.36 -65.68
N GLY A 3 -42.69 -36.03 -65.83
CA GLY A 3 -41.46 -35.23 -65.88
C GLY A 3 -40.90 -34.96 -64.50
N ALA A 4 -39.59 -35.19 -64.37
CA ALA A 4 -38.80 -34.96 -63.17
C ALA A 4 -38.54 -33.46 -62.94
N VAL A 5 -38.60 -33.05 -61.67
CA VAL A 5 -38.23 -31.71 -61.20
C VAL A 5 -36.74 -31.71 -60.87
N ILE A 6 -35.97 -30.84 -61.54
CA ILE A 6 -34.57 -30.54 -61.22
C ILE A 6 -34.52 -29.24 -60.42
N LEU A 7 -33.95 -29.32 -59.22
CA LEU A 7 -33.74 -28.23 -58.29
C LEU A 7 -32.57 -27.35 -58.77
N SER A 8 -32.83 -26.07 -59.06
CA SER A 8 -31.79 -25.07 -59.34
C SER A 8 -31.58 -24.21 -58.08
N ILE A 9 -30.39 -24.29 -57.49
CA ILE A 9 -29.98 -23.44 -56.36
C ILE A 9 -29.48 -22.12 -56.95
N SER A 10 -30.18 -21.01 -56.67
CA SER A 10 -29.65 -19.65 -56.86
C SER A 10 -29.28 -19.07 -55.50
N ILE A 11 -28.00 -18.71 -55.36
CA ILE A 11 -27.43 -17.97 -54.24
C ILE A 11 -27.62 -16.47 -54.53
N ALA A 12 -28.30 -15.76 -53.63
CA ALA A 12 -27.90 -14.45 -53.10
C ALA A 12 -29.13 -13.68 -52.57
N THR A 13 -29.12 -13.35 -51.28
CA THR A 13 -29.53 -12.03 -50.78
C THR A 13 -28.82 -11.81 -49.45
N ALA A 14 -27.98 -10.78 -49.42
CA ALA A 14 -27.35 -10.28 -48.20
C ALA A 14 -28.42 -9.58 -47.35
N ALA A 15 -28.76 -10.16 -46.20
CA ALA A 15 -29.59 -9.50 -45.20
C ALA A 15 -28.73 -8.46 -44.47
N ALA A 16 -29.11 -7.19 -44.60
CA ALA A 16 -28.57 -6.09 -43.81
C ALA A 16 -28.86 -6.35 -42.31
N LEU A 17 -27.81 -6.51 -41.51
CA LEU A 17 -27.90 -6.54 -40.06
C LEU A 17 -28.28 -5.15 -39.56
N ALA A 18 -29.50 -5.02 -39.04
CA ALA A 18 -29.90 -3.86 -38.25
C ALA A 18 -28.97 -3.71 -37.04
N PRO A 19 -28.63 -2.48 -36.62
CA PRO A 19 -27.83 -2.26 -35.42
C PRO A 19 -28.60 -2.81 -34.21
N ILE A 20 -27.95 -3.72 -33.49
CA ILE A 20 -28.44 -4.24 -32.21
C ILE A 20 -28.68 -3.03 -31.30
N SER A 21 -29.95 -2.80 -30.94
CA SER A 21 -30.33 -1.80 -29.96
C SER A 21 -29.54 -2.07 -28.67
N ALA A 22 -28.77 -1.08 -28.21
CA ALA A 22 -28.15 -1.11 -26.90
C ALA A 22 -29.25 -1.40 -25.86
N GLY A 23 -29.12 -2.52 -25.15
CA GLY A 23 -29.93 -2.79 -23.96
C GLY A 23 -29.75 -1.68 -22.91
N PRO A 24 -30.65 -1.62 -21.91
CA PRO A 24 -30.63 -0.54 -20.93
C PRO A 24 -29.25 -0.49 -20.25
N ALA A 25 -28.70 0.74 -20.18
CA ALA A 25 -27.38 1.03 -19.63
C ALA A 25 -27.14 0.23 -18.33
N GLY A 26 -26.18 -0.70 -18.41
CA GLY A 26 -25.86 -1.59 -17.31
C GLY A 26 -25.44 -0.80 -16.08
N ALA A 27 -25.94 -1.19 -14.91
CA ALA A 27 -25.52 -0.69 -13.60
C ALA A 27 -23.98 -0.49 -13.53
N GLU A 28 -23.53 0.77 -13.54
CA GLU A 28 -22.11 1.10 -13.56
C GLU A 28 -21.45 0.69 -12.23
N ALA A 29 -20.20 0.23 -12.32
CA ALA A 29 -19.36 -0.01 -11.15
C ALA A 29 -19.03 1.34 -10.50
N CYS A 30 -19.12 1.39 -9.17
CA CYS A 30 -18.83 2.61 -8.42
C CYS A 30 -17.33 2.85 -8.31
N SER A 31 -16.89 4.07 -8.62
CA SER A 31 -15.54 4.52 -8.24
C SER A 31 -15.45 4.78 -6.74
N SER A 32 -14.24 4.93 -6.21
CA SER A 32 -14.05 5.38 -4.83
C SER A 32 -14.67 6.76 -4.56
N GLU A 33 -14.67 7.63 -5.59
CA GLU A 33 -15.20 8.98 -5.47
C GLU A 33 -16.71 8.95 -5.33
N ASP A 34 -17.40 8.08 -6.08
CA ASP A 34 -18.84 7.89 -5.95
C ASP A 34 -19.24 7.42 -4.55
N ILE A 35 -18.48 6.46 -4.00
CA ILE A 35 -18.70 5.93 -2.65
C ILE A 35 -18.52 7.03 -1.60
N VAL A 36 -17.40 7.77 -1.67
CA VAL A 36 -17.05 8.83 -0.70
C VAL A 36 -18.02 10.01 -0.80
N SER A 37 -18.33 10.46 -2.02
CA SER A 37 -19.24 11.57 -2.28
C SER A 37 -20.67 11.22 -1.86
N GLY A 38 -21.18 10.06 -2.26
CA GLY A 38 -22.51 9.61 -1.89
C GLY A 38 -22.66 9.42 -0.37
N TYR A 39 -21.61 8.92 0.30
CA TYR A 39 -21.58 8.88 1.76
C TYR A 39 -21.59 10.28 2.39
N GLY A 40 -20.73 11.18 1.91
CA GLY A 40 -20.62 12.55 2.39
C GLY A 40 -21.95 13.33 2.27
N GLN A 41 -22.66 13.16 1.15
CA GLN A 41 -23.99 13.72 0.94
C GLN A 41 -25.00 13.19 1.96
N ALA A 42 -25.00 11.89 2.20
CA ALA A 42 -25.93 11.29 3.16
C ALA A 42 -25.64 11.73 4.60
N VAL A 43 -24.36 11.83 4.99
CA VAL A 43 -23.95 12.38 6.30
C VAL A 43 -24.30 13.86 6.45
N ALA A 44 -24.17 14.67 5.39
CA ALA A 44 -24.61 16.06 5.41
C ALA A 44 -26.11 16.17 5.67
N LEU A 45 -26.92 15.30 5.05
CA LEU A 45 -28.36 15.22 5.30
C LEU A 45 -28.69 14.78 6.74
N LEU A 46 -27.93 13.84 7.31
CA LEU A 46 -28.06 13.47 8.73
C LEU A 46 -27.79 14.65 9.66
N LYS A 47 -26.70 15.39 9.41
CA LYS A 47 -26.36 16.59 10.20
C LYS A 47 -27.46 17.66 10.11
N ALA A 48 -28.11 17.77 8.96
CA ALA A 48 -29.27 18.63 8.75
C ALA A 48 -30.60 18.05 9.26
N LYS A 49 -30.59 16.90 9.96
CA LYS A 49 -31.78 16.17 10.46
C LYS A 49 -32.79 15.80 9.37
N LYS A 50 -32.35 15.70 8.11
CA LYS A 50 -33.17 15.30 6.95
C LYS A 50 -33.13 13.78 6.78
N TYR A 51 -33.55 13.06 7.80
CA TYR A 51 -33.35 11.60 7.91
C TYR A 51 -33.96 10.80 6.75
N GLY A 52 -35.18 11.13 6.33
CA GLY A 52 -35.84 10.46 5.20
C GLY A 52 -35.08 10.59 3.88
N ARG A 53 -34.33 11.69 3.69
CA ARG A 53 -33.47 11.89 2.51
C ARG A 53 -32.10 11.24 2.65
N ALA A 54 -31.58 11.14 3.87
CA ALA A 54 -30.29 10.50 4.14
C ALA A 54 -30.35 8.96 4.04
N LEU A 55 -31.48 8.39 4.48
CA LEU A 55 -31.65 6.95 4.66
C LEU A 55 -31.37 6.11 3.40
N PRO A 56 -31.88 6.45 2.20
CA PRO A 56 -31.68 5.59 1.02
C PRO A 56 -30.21 5.38 0.65
N GLY A 57 -29.41 6.46 0.65
CA GLY A 57 -27.98 6.40 0.35
C GLY A 57 -27.19 5.66 1.43
N LEU A 58 -27.47 5.95 2.71
CA LEU A 58 -26.85 5.23 3.82
C LEU A 58 -27.18 3.75 3.82
N LYS A 59 -28.44 3.39 3.55
CA LYS A 59 -28.88 2.00 3.53
C LYS A 59 -28.17 1.24 2.40
N SER A 60 -28.08 1.82 1.21
CA SER A 60 -27.39 1.20 0.08
C SER A 60 -25.89 0.96 0.35
N LEU A 61 -25.21 1.93 0.97
CA LEU A 61 -23.81 1.76 1.40
C LEU A 61 -23.67 0.73 2.53
N ALA A 62 -24.59 0.74 3.49
CA ALA A 62 -24.58 -0.19 4.61
C ALA A 62 -24.80 -1.64 4.16
N ASP A 63 -25.72 -1.85 3.20
CA ASP A 63 -25.97 -3.14 2.56
C ASP A 63 -24.75 -3.61 1.74
N ALA A 64 -24.02 -2.69 1.12
CA ALA A 64 -22.79 -2.99 0.41
C ALA A 64 -21.56 -3.23 1.32
N GLY A 65 -21.70 -3.15 2.64
CA GLY A 65 -20.62 -3.43 3.58
C GLY A 65 -19.77 -2.22 4.01
N HIS A 66 -20.23 -0.99 3.73
CA HIS A 66 -19.53 0.22 4.15
C HIS A 66 -19.66 0.42 5.67
N GLY A 67 -18.58 0.16 6.42
CA GLY A 67 -18.58 0.22 7.88
C GLY A 67 -19.11 1.53 8.48
N PRO A 68 -18.67 2.70 8.00
CA PRO A 68 -19.18 3.99 8.47
C PRO A 68 -20.68 4.21 8.20
N ALA A 69 -21.23 3.67 7.11
CA ALA A 69 -22.67 3.75 6.84
C ALA A 69 -23.47 2.78 7.73
N GLN A 70 -22.96 1.57 7.95
CA GLN A 70 -23.53 0.60 8.90
C GLN A 70 -23.59 1.19 10.32
N ARG A 71 -22.53 1.91 10.74
CA ARG A 71 -22.50 2.63 12.03
C ARG A 71 -23.60 3.68 12.11
N HIS A 72 -23.76 4.54 11.10
CA HIS A 72 -24.81 5.57 11.11
C HIS A 72 -26.20 4.96 11.11
N LEU A 73 -26.44 3.88 10.35
CA LEU A 73 -27.70 3.15 10.38
C LEU A 73 -27.99 2.54 11.76
N ALA A 74 -26.96 2.05 12.45
CA ALA A 74 -27.09 1.58 13.83
C ALA A 74 -27.51 2.70 14.80
N ILE A 75 -26.92 3.89 14.65
CA ILE A 75 -27.27 5.07 15.44
C ILE A 75 -28.72 5.49 15.18
N MET A 76 -29.14 5.56 13.92
CA MET A 76 -30.51 5.93 13.55
C MET A 76 -31.54 4.97 14.15
N LEU A 77 -31.30 3.66 14.12
CA LEU A 77 -32.18 2.66 14.73
C LEU A 77 -32.17 2.69 16.26
N ARG A 78 -31.07 3.12 16.88
CA ARG A 78 -31.00 3.30 18.34
C ARG A 78 -31.84 4.51 18.76
N ASP A 79 -31.73 5.61 18.02
CA ASP A 79 -32.26 6.91 18.41
C ASP A 79 -33.68 7.16 17.89
N GLY A 80 -34.11 6.43 16.87
CA GLY A 80 -35.43 6.60 16.24
C GLY A 80 -35.43 7.65 15.12
N ASP A 81 -34.26 7.96 14.57
CA ASP A 81 -34.06 9.05 13.62
C ASP A 81 -34.47 8.61 12.21
N GLY A 82 -35.68 8.98 11.78
CA GLY A 82 -36.24 8.60 10.47
C GLY A 82 -36.53 7.11 10.31
N LEU A 83 -36.36 6.31 11.37
CA LEU A 83 -36.65 4.89 11.47
C LEU A 83 -37.25 4.60 12.84
N PRO A 84 -38.17 3.62 12.98
CA PRO A 84 -38.60 3.17 14.30
C PRO A 84 -37.42 2.66 15.13
N LYS A 85 -37.42 2.96 16.44
CA LYS A 85 -36.39 2.46 17.36
C LYS A 85 -36.36 0.94 17.34
N SER A 86 -35.18 0.36 17.15
CA SER A 86 -34.96 -1.08 17.17
C SER A 86 -33.59 -1.38 17.76
N LYS A 87 -33.57 -1.86 19.02
CA LYS A 87 -32.33 -2.25 19.69
C LYS A 87 -31.65 -3.44 19.01
N SER A 88 -32.42 -4.42 18.55
CA SER A 88 -31.90 -5.58 17.82
C SER A 88 -31.35 -5.18 16.45
N GLY A 89 -32.04 -4.30 15.72
CA GLY A 89 -31.56 -3.72 14.46
C GLY A 89 -30.29 -2.90 14.64
N ALA A 90 -30.28 -2.01 15.63
CA ALA A 90 -29.09 -1.20 15.95
C ALA A 90 -27.88 -2.08 16.29
N THR A 91 -28.08 -3.14 17.09
CA THR A 91 -26.99 -4.05 17.46
C THR A 91 -26.44 -4.78 16.23
N LEU A 92 -27.31 -5.29 15.34
CA LEU A 92 -26.90 -5.93 14.09
C LEU A 92 -26.00 -5.03 13.25
N TRP A 93 -26.44 -3.80 12.97
CA TRP A 93 -25.69 -2.89 12.11
C TRP A 93 -24.39 -2.42 12.75
N SER A 94 -24.37 -2.21 14.07
CA SER A 94 -23.14 -1.86 14.79
C SER A 94 -22.12 -3.00 14.76
N GLU A 95 -22.56 -4.25 14.88
CA GLU A 95 -21.68 -5.43 14.82
C GLU A 95 -21.09 -5.61 13.42
N LEU A 96 -21.88 -5.43 12.35
CA LEU A 96 -21.38 -5.44 10.98
C LEU A 96 -20.36 -4.31 10.75
N ALA A 97 -20.62 -3.11 11.27
CA ALA A 97 -19.68 -1.98 11.18
C ALA A 97 -18.37 -2.30 11.90
N PHE A 98 -18.44 -2.86 13.11
CA PHE A 98 -17.27 -3.29 13.87
C PHE A 98 -16.45 -4.36 13.12
N ARG A 99 -17.12 -5.37 12.53
CA ARG A 99 -16.47 -6.42 11.71
C ARG A 99 -15.85 -5.85 10.43
N SER A 100 -16.42 -4.79 9.88
CA SER A 100 -15.84 -4.05 8.75
C SER A 100 -14.55 -3.30 9.13
N GLY A 101 -14.27 -3.16 10.43
CA GLY A 101 -13.12 -2.45 10.99
C GLY A 101 -13.41 -1.00 11.37
N ASP A 102 -14.68 -0.60 11.48
CA ASP A 102 -15.04 0.74 11.92
C ASP A 102 -14.75 0.92 13.42
N LYS A 103 -13.80 1.82 13.73
CA LYS A 103 -13.31 2.00 15.10
C LYS A 103 -14.38 2.57 16.04
N ALA A 104 -15.23 3.47 15.54
CA ALA A 104 -16.30 4.08 16.34
C ALA A 104 -17.39 3.05 16.70
N ALA A 105 -17.70 2.12 15.78
CA ALA A 105 -18.66 1.05 16.00
C ALA A 105 -18.32 0.15 17.19
N LYS A 106 -17.03 -0.11 17.46
CA LYS A 106 -16.59 -0.95 18.60
C LYS A 106 -17.23 -0.58 19.93
N SER A 107 -17.33 0.72 20.21
CA SER A 107 -17.94 1.23 21.45
C SER A 107 -19.47 1.08 21.45
N ILE A 108 -20.10 1.37 20.31
CA ILE A 108 -21.56 1.28 20.10
C ILE A 108 -22.02 -0.16 20.25
N THR A 109 -21.37 -1.09 19.56
CA THR A 109 -21.68 -2.52 19.59
C THR A 109 -21.56 -3.09 21.01
N ARG A 110 -20.49 -2.75 21.74
CA ARG A 110 -20.32 -3.18 23.13
C ARG A 110 -21.50 -2.75 24.01
N LYS A 111 -21.90 -1.48 23.92
CA LYS A 111 -23.01 -0.93 24.71
C LYS A 111 -24.34 -1.58 24.34
N LEU A 112 -24.62 -1.74 23.04
CA LEU A 112 -25.88 -2.31 22.56
C LEU A 112 -26.00 -3.81 22.89
N ARG A 113 -24.92 -4.58 22.68
CA ARG A 113 -24.89 -6.04 22.98
C ARG A 113 -25.02 -6.32 24.47
N ALA A 114 -24.43 -5.49 25.33
CA ALA A 114 -24.57 -5.61 26.79
C ALA A 114 -26.02 -5.54 27.26
N GLY A 115 -26.87 -4.80 26.54
CA GLY A 115 -28.28 -4.69 26.85
C GLY A 115 -29.16 -5.80 26.27
N LEU A 116 -28.64 -6.74 25.48
CA LEU A 116 -29.42 -7.86 24.94
C LEU A 116 -29.44 -9.02 25.94
N ASP A 117 -30.62 -9.62 26.12
CA ASP A 117 -30.78 -10.92 26.77
C ASP A 117 -30.24 -12.06 25.89
N GLU A 118 -30.26 -13.29 26.42
CA GLU A 118 -29.69 -14.46 25.76
C GLU A 118 -30.40 -14.80 24.43
N ILE A 119 -31.74 -14.74 24.40
CA ILE A 119 -32.54 -15.06 23.20
C ILE A 119 -32.25 -14.03 22.10
N ALA A 120 -32.23 -12.74 22.44
CA ALA A 120 -31.93 -11.68 21.49
C ALA A 120 -30.51 -11.77 20.94
N ARG A 121 -29.54 -12.27 21.73
CA ARG A 121 -28.17 -12.55 21.25
C ARG A 121 -28.16 -13.72 20.27
N ALA A 122 -28.87 -14.81 20.55
CA ALA A 122 -28.97 -15.94 19.62
C ALA A 122 -29.60 -15.51 18.28
N VAL A 123 -30.69 -14.74 18.33
CA VAL A 123 -31.33 -14.17 17.12
C VAL A 123 -30.38 -13.23 16.37
N LEU A 124 -29.62 -12.39 17.08
CA LEU A 124 -28.60 -11.54 16.47
C LEU A 124 -27.54 -12.37 15.74
N ASP A 125 -27.03 -13.42 16.37
CA ASP A 125 -25.98 -14.27 15.80
C ASP A 125 -26.47 -15.00 14.54
N GLU A 126 -27.72 -15.47 14.51
CA GLU A 126 -28.35 -16.02 13.30
C GLU A 126 -28.54 -14.98 12.20
N ARG A 127 -28.97 -13.76 12.55
CA ARG A 127 -29.09 -12.65 11.57
C ARG A 127 -27.75 -12.25 10.98
N LEU A 128 -26.67 -12.27 11.77
CA LEU A 128 -25.30 -12.02 11.29
C LEU A 128 -24.83 -13.11 10.33
N LYS A 129 -25.15 -14.38 10.59
CA LYS A 129 -24.85 -15.50 9.68
C LYS A 129 -25.68 -15.43 8.39
N ALA A 130 -26.93 -14.99 8.48
CA ALA A 130 -27.84 -14.87 7.34
C ALA A 130 -27.59 -13.62 6.49
N TRP A 131 -26.94 -12.58 7.05
CA TRP A 131 -26.66 -11.34 6.33
C TRP A 131 -25.81 -11.61 5.07
N ARG A 132 -26.16 -10.96 3.97
CA ARG A 132 -25.45 -11.06 2.69
C ARG A 132 -25.12 -9.65 2.22
N VAL A 133 -23.88 -9.48 1.78
CA VAL A 133 -23.40 -8.23 1.21
C VAL A 133 -24.09 -7.97 -0.13
N ALA A 134 -24.45 -6.73 -0.37
CA ALA A 134 -24.94 -6.26 -1.66
C ALA A 134 -23.79 -5.78 -2.56
N ARG A 135 -24.03 -5.80 -3.88
CA ARG A 135 -23.23 -5.05 -4.84
C ARG A 135 -23.72 -3.61 -4.87
N LEU A 136 -22.81 -2.66 -4.72
CA LEU A 136 -23.13 -1.25 -4.97
C LEU A 136 -23.18 -0.99 -6.48
N SER A 137 -24.16 -0.20 -6.90
CA SER A 137 -24.27 0.36 -8.24
C SER A 137 -24.42 1.86 -8.14
N CYS A 138 -23.73 2.55 -9.05
CA CYS A 138 -23.71 4.00 -9.13
C CYS A 138 -24.27 4.44 -10.48
N ASN A 139 -25.00 5.55 -10.47
CA ASN A 139 -25.40 6.30 -11.65
C ASN A 139 -25.34 7.78 -11.26
N GLY A 140 -24.20 8.41 -11.55
CA GLY A 140 -23.82 9.67 -10.93
C GLY A 140 -23.84 9.57 -9.40
N SER A 141 -24.50 10.50 -8.71
CA SER A 141 -24.59 10.52 -7.25
C SER A 141 -25.63 9.56 -6.64
N LYS A 142 -26.40 8.84 -7.46
CA LYS A 142 -27.44 7.93 -6.96
C LYS A 142 -26.85 6.55 -6.67
N LEU A 143 -26.91 6.16 -5.41
CA LEU A 143 -26.44 4.86 -4.93
C LEU A 143 -27.59 3.86 -4.84
N SER A 144 -27.36 2.63 -5.31
CA SER A 144 -28.29 1.51 -5.18
C SER A 144 -27.57 0.23 -4.76
N ALA A 145 -28.19 -0.56 -3.88
CA ALA A 145 -27.71 -1.87 -3.50
C ALA A 145 -28.44 -2.96 -4.30
N LEU A 146 -27.67 -3.81 -4.98
CA LEU A 146 -28.16 -4.92 -5.79
C LEU A 146 -27.75 -6.26 -5.15
N PRO A 147 -28.57 -7.32 -5.21
CA PRO A 147 -28.17 -8.64 -4.76
C PRO A 147 -26.92 -9.14 -5.50
N VAL A 148 -25.99 -9.76 -4.77
CA VAL A 148 -24.88 -10.50 -5.40
C VAL A 148 -25.42 -11.85 -5.87
N LYS A 149 -25.41 -12.09 -7.19
CA LYS A 149 -25.83 -13.36 -7.79
C LYS A 149 -24.95 -14.52 -7.29
N ALA A 150 -25.56 -15.67 -7.05
CA ALA A 150 -24.84 -16.91 -6.74
C ALA A 150 -23.83 -17.22 -7.86
N GLY A 151 -22.63 -17.68 -7.49
CA GLY A 151 -21.54 -17.95 -8.44
C GLY A 151 -20.77 -16.72 -8.92
N ASN A 152 -21.09 -15.51 -8.46
CA ASN A 152 -20.25 -14.34 -8.71
C ASN A 152 -18.92 -14.49 -7.95
N ASP A 153 -17.86 -14.76 -8.69
CA ASP A 153 -16.50 -15.02 -8.20
C ASP A 153 -15.67 -13.74 -8.01
N GLY A 154 -16.25 -12.57 -8.29
CA GLY A 154 -15.56 -11.30 -8.21
C GLY A 154 -14.79 -10.91 -9.47
N ALA A 155 -15.04 -11.52 -10.64
CA ALA A 155 -14.39 -11.12 -11.89
C ALA A 155 -14.49 -9.61 -12.19
N ALA A 156 -15.62 -8.98 -11.82
CA ALA A 156 -15.81 -7.53 -11.96
C ALA A 156 -14.88 -6.67 -11.07
N LEU A 157 -14.24 -7.26 -10.06
CA LEU A 157 -13.23 -6.63 -9.20
C LEU A 157 -11.82 -6.71 -9.81
N ILE A 158 -11.71 -7.18 -11.05
CA ILE A 158 -10.46 -7.26 -11.81
C ILE A 158 -10.65 -6.42 -13.08
N PRO A 159 -10.71 -5.08 -12.97
CA PRO A 159 -11.03 -4.21 -14.10
C PRO A 159 -9.89 -4.22 -15.13
N ASP A 160 -8.76 -3.59 -14.78
CA ASP A 160 -7.57 -3.48 -15.62
C ASP A 160 -6.33 -4.05 -14.89
N MET A 161 -5.54 -4.86 -15.60
CA MET A 161 -4.22 -5.31 -15.14
C MET A 161 -3.11 -4.73 -16.01
N ILE A 162 -2.34 -3.80 -15.44
CA ILE A 162 -1.32 -3.01 -16.12
C ILE A 162 0.06 -3.61 -15.81
N ASN A 163 0.91 -3.73 -16.83
CA ASN A 163 2.32 -4.05 -16.63
C ASN A 163 3.11 -2.80 -16.20
N GLY A 164 3.70 -2.84 -15.02
CA GLY A 164 4.66 -1.84 -14.56
C GLY A 164 5.95 -1.91 -15.37
N ARG A 165 6.78 -0.87 -15.22
CA ARG A 165 8.08 -0.79 -15.89
C ARG A 165 8.99 -1.94 -15.45
N LEU A 166 9.59 -2.65 -16.43
CA LEU A 166 10.51 -3.79 -16.22
C LEU A 166 9.86 -4.98 -15.49
N VAL A 167 8.55 -5.18 -15.66
CA VAL A 167 7.89 -6.40 -15.18
C VAL A 167 8.34 -7.60 -16.03
N ASP A 168 8.59 -8.74 -15.37
CA ASP A 168 8.89 -10.00 -16.03
C ASP A 168 7.63 -10.58 -16.69
N ASP A 169 7.70 -10.89 -17.98
CA ASP A 169 6.53 -11.32 -18.77
C ASP A 169 5.92 -12.61 -18.24
N ARG A 170 6.76 -13.59 -17.88
CA ARG A 170 6.30 -14.87 -17.31
C ARG A 170 5.59 -14.68 -15.97
N GLY A 171 6.17 -13.88 -15.08
CA GLY A 171 5.56 -13.52 -13.81
C GLY A 171 4.24 -12.77 -14.00
N ALA A 172 4.17 -11.88 -14.99
CA ALA A 172 2.95 -11.14 -15.30
C ALA A 172 1.83 -12.05 -15.86
N GLU A 173 2.18 -13.03 -16.70
CA GLU A 173 1.23 -14.02 -17.21
C GLU A 173 0.63 -14.89 -16.09
N ILE A 174 1.50 -15.41 -15.20
CA ILE A 174 1.06 -16.18 -14.02
C ILE A 174 0.13 -15.33 -13.15
N ALA A 175 0.50 -14.07 -12.91
CA ALA A 175 -0.30 -13.15 -12.12
C ALA A 175 -1.71 -12.95 -12.71
N ARG A 176 -1.82 -12.73 -14.03
CA ARG A 176 -3.13 -12.57 -14.70
C ARG A 176 -4.01 -13.80 -14.57
N ARG A 177 -3.45 -14.99 -14.83
CA ARG A 177 -4.20 -16.25 -14.75
C ARG A 177 -4.71 -16.54 -13.33
N ARG A 178 -3.92 -16.17 -12.31
CA ARG A 178 -4.18 -16.51 -10.91
C ARG A 178 -4.78 -15.37 -10.09
N PHE A 179 -5.01 -14.19 -10.67
CA PHE A 179 -5.52 -13.03 -9.92
C PHE A 179 -6.90 -13.30 -9.32
N GLY A 180 -7.76 -14.02 -10.04
CA GLY A 180 -9.06 -14.45 -9.55
C GLY A 180 -9.00 -15.20 -8.21
N GLU A 181 -7.97 -16.02 -7.99
CA GLU A 181 -7.79 -16.75 -6.73
C GLU A 181 -7.59 -15.80 -5.53
N ILE A 182 -6.91 -14.66 -5.73
CA ILE A 182 -6.72 -13.63 -4.69
C ILE A 182 -8.06 -12.97 -4.37
N ILE A 183 -8.81 -12.58 -5.38
CA ILE A 183 -10.10 -11.90 -5.20
C ILE A 183 -11.11 -12.84 -4.53
N GLN A 184 -11.22 -14.08 -4.99
CA GLN A 184 -12.07 -15.09 -4.35
C GLN A 184 -11.66 -15.32 -2.89
N ALA A 185 -10.35 -15.44 -2.61
CA ALA A 185 -9.86 -15.59 -1.25
C ALA A 185 -10.17 -14.37 -0.37
N ALA A 186 -10.11 -13.15 -0.92
CA ALA A 186 -10.44 -11.91 -0.21
C ALA A 186 -11.93 -11.88 0.17
N LEU A 187 -12.82 -12.17 -0.78
CA LEU A 187 -14.27 -12.20 -0.56
C LEU A 187 -14.70 -13.31 0.40
N ALA A 188 -14.03 -14.47 0.37
CA ALA A 188 -14.30 -15.58 1.28
C ALA A 188 -13.86 -15.28 2.73
N GLN A 189 -12.78 -14.52 2.91
CA GLN A 189 -12.27 -14.15 4.23
C GLN A 189 -13.01 -12.96 4.84
N ASP A 190 -13.48 -12.05 4.00
CA ASP A 190 -14.18 -10.84 4.43
C ASP A 190 -15.31 -10.54 3.44
N PRO A 191 -16.57 -10.83 3.81
CA PRO A 191 -17.73 -10.54 2.97
C PRO A 191 -17.85 -9.05 2.60
N MET A 192 -17.27 -8.15 3.39
CA MET A 192 -17.30 -6.71 3.14
C MET A 192 -16.20 -6.26 2.18
N ALA A 193 -15.23 -7.12 1.83
CA ALA A 193 -14.11 -6.76 0.97
C ALA A 193 -14.55 -6.17 -0.39
N ARG A 194 -15.73 -6.57 -0.87
CA ARG A 194 -16.25 -6.19 -2.19
C ARG A 194 -16.29 -4.68 -2.41
N ILE A 195 -16.92 -3.90 -1.53
CA ILE A 195 -17.01 -2.44 -1.69
C ILE A 195 -15.63 -1.77 -1.66
N TYR A 196 -14.70 -2.30 -0.87
CA TYR A 196 -13.35 -1.75 -0.79
C TYR A 196 -12.52 -2.10 -2.02
N LEU A 197 -12.70 -3.29 -2.59
CA LEU A 197 -12.02 -3.71 -3.82
C LEU A 197 -12.66 -3.10 -5.08
N ASP A 198 -13.97 -2.81 -5.07
CA ASP A 198 -14.65 -2.05 -6.14
C ASP A 198 -14.01 -0.66 -6.32
N ALA A 199 -13.40 -0.09 -5.26
CA ALA A 199 -12.69 1.20 -5.31
C ALA A 199 -11.31 1.14 -6.02
N VAL A 200 -10.86 -0.03 -6.47
CA VAL A 200 -9.60 -0.21 -7.20
C VAL A 200 -9.86 -0.11 -8.71
N ASP A 201 -9.40 0.97 -9.34
CA ASP A 201 -9.61 1.19 -10.78
C ASP A 201 -8.69 0.32 -11.65
N ALA A 202 -7.51 -0.04 -11.15
CA ALA A 202 -6.58 -0.92 -11.84
C ALA A 202 -5.54 -1.54 -10.88
N TYR A 203 -5.01 -2.71 -11.28
CA TYR A 203 -3.86 -3.32 -10.64
C TYR A 203 -2.62 -3.17 -11.51
N GLU A 204 -1.55 -2.56 -10.99
CA GLU A 204 -0.25 -2.50 -11.66
C GLU A 204 0.67 -3.60 -11.14
N LEU A 205 1.01 -4.54 -12.02
CA LEU A 205 1.98 -5.59 -11.74
C LEU A 205 3.40 -5.04 -11.74
N TYR A 206 4.22 -5.45 -10.78
CA TYR A 206 5.65 -5.14 -10.78
C TYR A 206 6.49 -6.34 -10.34
N THR A 207 7.73 -6.40 -10.83
CA THR A 207 8.69 -7.42 -10.39
C THR A 207 9.22 -7.04 -9.01
N GLY A 208 8.78 -7.78 -7.98
CA GLY A 208 9.33 -7.68 -6.64
C GLY A 208 10.61 -8.51 -6.49
N GLY A 209 11.49 -8.11 -5.56
CA GLY A 209 12.56 -9.00 -5.09
C GLY A 209 11.98 -10.27 -4.47
N ARG A 210 12.75 -11.34 -4.35
CA ARG A 210 12.27 -12.71 -4.07
C ARG A 210 11.17 -12.82 -3.00
N TYR A 211 11.35 -12.19 -1.84
CA TYR A 211 10.43 -12.27 -0.69
C TYR A 211 9.48 -11.07 -0.55
N HIS A 212 9.45 -10.17 -1.54
CA HIS A 212 8.64 -8.97 -1.50
C HIS A 212 7.14 -9.31 -1.56
N ARG A 213 6.38 -8.96 -0.52
CA ARG A 213 4.92 -9.14 -0.43
C ARG A 213 4.27 -7.83 0.01
N TYR A 214 4.26 -6.83 -0.87
CA TYR A 214 3.67 -5.52 -0.59
C TYR A 214 2.60 -5.20 -1.63
N ALA A 215 1.46 -4.71 -1.18
CA ALA A 215 0.47 -4.06 -2.03
C ALA A 215 0.27 -2.64 -1.51
N GLY A 216 0.25 -1.68 -2.42
CA GLY A 216 0.11 -0.27 -2.07
C GLY A 216 -0.26 0.58 -3.27
N TRP A 217 -0.58 1.83 -3.00
CA TRP A 217 -1.13 2.73 -4.00
C TRP A 217 -0.02 3.41 -4.80
N LYS A 218 -0.18 3.44 -6.12
CA LYS A 218 0.63 4.32 -6.98
C LYS A 218 0.15 5.76 -6.80
N ASN A 219 1.09 6.72 -6.79
CA ASN A 219 0.73 8.13 -6.87
C ASN A 219 0.09 8.43 -8.23
N ASN A 220 -1.23 8.60 -8.23
CA ASN A 220 -2.01 8.94 -9.40
C ASN A 220 -3.20 9.79 -8.95
N LYS A 221 -3.49 10.87 -9.68
CA LYS A 221 -4.53 11.84 -9.33
C LYS A 221 -5.93 11.44 -9.82
N SER A 222 -6.02 10.60 -10.85
CA SER A 222 -7.29 10.29 -11.52
C SER A 222 -7.73 8.84 -11.37
N LYS A 223 -6.82 7.93 -11.04
CA LYS A 223 -7.12 6.51 -10.84
C LYS A 223 -6.50 5.97 -9.57
N ASN A 224 -7.25 5.15 -8.84
CA ASN A 224 -6.79 4.31 -7.75
C ASN A 224 -6.09 3.06 -8.30
N ILE A 225 -4.80 3.22 -8.63
CA ILE A 225 -3.98 2.12 -9.13
C ILE A 225 -3.28 1.43 -7.95
N MET A 226 -3.63 0.17 -7.68
CA MET A 226 -2.97 -0.63 -6.65
C MET A 226 -1.84 -1.46 -7.26
N ARG A 227 -0.64 -1.35 -6.70
CA ARG A 227 0.54 -2.08 -7.15
C ARG A 227 0.57 -3.47 -6.51
N VAL A 228 0.84 -4.49 -7.30
CA VAL A 228 0.87 -5.90 -6.89
C VAL A 228 2.17 -6.57 -7.37
N PRO A 229 2.93 -7.27 -6.50
CA PRO A 229 4.14 -7.96 -6.92
C PRO A 229 3.82 -9.25 -7.66
N THR A 230 4.50 -9.55 -8.77
CA THR A 230 4.29 -10.80 -9.52
C THR A 230 4.76 -12.05 -8.74
N ASN A 231 5.74 -11.91 -7.86
CA ASN A 231 6.32 -13.03 -7.13
C ASN A 231 5.42 -13.58 -6.01
N VAL A 232 4.31 -12.91 -5.66
CA VAL A 232 3.34 -13.40 -4.67
C VAL A 232 2.56 -14.59 -5.19
N PHE A 233 2.38 -14.67 -6.52
CA PHE A 233 1.67 -15.74 -7.20
C PHE A 233 2.41 -17.07 -7.18
N ASN A 234 3.61 -17.12 -6.61
CA ASN A 234 4.35 -18.35 -6.38
C ASN A 234 4.15 -18.88 -4.95
N ASP A 235 3.50 -18.14 -4.04
CA ASP A 235 3.32 -18.57 -2.65
C ASP A 235 2.54 -19.87 -2.53
N LYS A 236 2.81 -20.60 -1.45
CA LYS A 236 2.10 -21.85 -1.11
C LYS A 236 0.61 -21.63 -0.95
N THR A 237 0.22 -20.41 -0.59
CA THR A 237 -1.18 -19.98 -0.53
C THR A 237 -1.29 -18.47 -0.77
N LEU A 238 -2.29 -18.06 -1.55
CA LEU A 238 -2.57 -16.65 -1.85
C LEU A 238 -3.45 -15.99 -0.78
N LYS A 239 -3.98 -16.77 0.17
CA LYS A 239 -4.93 -16.31 1.19
C LYS A 239 -4.42 -15.11 2.00
N TYR A 240 -3.17 -15.12 2.42
CA TYR A 240 -2.62 -14.02 3.23
C TYR A 240 -2.38 -12.76 2.39
N PHE A 241 -1.97 -12.91 1.13
CA PHE A 241 -1.84 -11.77 0.23
C PHE A 241 -3.21 -11.17 -0.10
N ALA A 242 -4.25 -11.99 -0.26
CA ALA A 242 -5.63 -11.53 -0.39
C ALA A 242 -6.08 -10.69 0.82
N HIS A 243 -5.78 -11.14 2.05
CA HIS A 243 -6.05 -10.34 3.25
C HIS A 243 -5.34 -8.98 3.21
N MET A 244 -4.07 -8.96 2.78
CA MET A 244 -3.31 -7.72 2.64
C MET A 244 -3.92 -6.78 1.61
N LEU A 245 -4.37 -7.30 0.46
CA LEU A 245 -5.05 -6.54 -0.59
C LEU A 245 -6.30 -5.85 -0.02
N THR A 246 -7.13 -6.60 0.70
CA THR A 246 -8.33 -6.09 1.38
C THR A 246 -7.99 -4.99 2.39
N LEU A 247 -6.96 -5.19 3.24
CA LEU A 247 -6.55 -4.16 4.21
C LEU A 247 -6.05 -2.89 3.51
N THR A 248 -5.26 -3.03 2.44
CA THR A 248 -4.77 -1.89 1.65
C THR A 248 -5.92 -1.13 0.99
N ALA A 249 -6.93 -1.84 0.49
CA ALA A 249 -8.16 -1.27 -0.04
C ALA A 249 -8.96 -0.51 1.04
N LYS A 250 -9.19 -1.13 2.20
CA LYS A 250 -9.88 -0.51 3.34
C LYS A 250 -9.19 0.77 3.80
N ARG A 251 -7.87 0.74 4.01
CA ARG A 251 -7.08 1.91 4.43
C ARG A 251 -7.33 3.13 3.53
N LYS A 252 -7.37 2.92 2.22
CA LYS A 252 -7.58 4.00 1.24
C LYS A 252 -8.97 4.60 1.38
N LEU A 253 -10.00 3.75 1.34
CA LEU A 253 -11.38 4.22 1.37
C LEU A 253 -11.67 4.92 2.70
N TYR A 254 -11.30 4.32 3.84
CA TYR A 254 -11.48 4.96 5.16
C TYR A 254 -10.73 6.28 5.29
N ALA A 255 -9.54 6.42 4.70
CA ALA A 255 -8.79 7.68 4.72
C ALA A 255 -9.44 8.79 3.88
N GLN A 256 -10.30 8.45 2.92
CA GLN A 256 -11.06 9.38 2.09
C GLN A 256 -12.47 9.65 2.64
N THR A 257 -13.00 8.75 3.46
CA THR A 257 -14.34 8.87 4.05
C THR A 257 -14.32 9.83 5.25
N PRO A 258 -15.14 10.90 5.25
CA PRO A 258 -15.24 11.81 6.39
C PRO A 258 -15.77 11.06 7.62
N ASP A 259 -15.39 11.48 8.83
CA ASP A 259 -15.82 10.88 10.12
C ASP A 259 -15.47 9.39 10.34
N ALA A 260 -14.66 8.80 9.46
CA ALA A 260 -14.29 7.40 9.51
C ALA A 260 -12.87 7.19 10.07
N GLU A 261 -12.73 6.20 10.96
CA GLU A 261 -11.44 5.69 11.42
C GLU A 261 -11.40 4.17 11.29
N PHE A 262 -10.37 3.65 10.64
CA PHE A 262 -10.16 2.22 10.47
C PHE A 262 -9.37 1.65 11.66
N ASP A 263 -9.94 0.67 12.39
CA ASP A 263 -9.25 -0.09 13.44
C ASP A 263 -8.33 -1.14 12.80
N ASP A 264 -7.22 -0.68 12.22
CA ASP A 264 -6.27 -1.55 11.53
C ASP A 264 -5.39 -2.34 12.52
N PRO A 265 -5.49 -3.67 12.56
CA PRO A 265 -4.72 -4.47 13.51
C PRO A 265 -3.21 -4.43 13.22
N LEU A 266 -2.80 -4.11 11.99
CA LEU A 266 -1.43 -4.16 11.51
C LEU A 266 -0.76 -2.79 11.39
N VAL A 267 -1.42 -1.68 11.73
CA VAL A 267 -0.80 -0.35 11.65
C VAL A 267 -0.61 0.26 13.02
N ARG A 268 0.58 0.80 13.28
CA ARG A 268 0.88 1.62 14.45
C ARG A 268 1.56 2.90 14.01
N ILE A 269 1.27 4.00 14.69
CA ILE A 269 2.06 5.23 14.57
C ILE A 269 3.11 5.19 15.66
N ILE A 270 4.38 5.10 15.29
CA ILE A 270 5.52 5.00 16.22
C ILE A 270 6.52 6.09 15.84
N GLY A 271 6.82 7.00 16.77
CA GLY A 271 7.73 8.13 16.49
C GLY A 271 7.22 9.07 15.38
N GLY A 272 5.90 9.13 15.17
CA GLY A 272 5.29 9.90 14.07
C GLY A 272 5.25 9.17 12.72
N ILE A 273 5.85 7.98 12.62
CA ILE A 273 5.96 7.20 11.37
C ILE A 273 4.91 6.08 11.35
N LYS A 274 4.33 5.83 10.18
CA LYS A 274 3.43 4.69 9.97
C LYS A 274 4.23 3.40 9.89
N VAL A 275 3.99 2.51 10.83
CA VAL A 275 4.66 1.20 10.94
C VAL A 275 3.64 0.10 10.70
N TYR A 276 3.85 -0.66 9.63
CA TYR A 276 2.99 -1.74 9.15
C TYR A 276 3.57 -3.10 9.55
N GLY A 277 2.73 -3.93 10.17
CA GLY A 277 3.00 -5.33 10.45
C GLY A 277 2.76 -6.23 9.23
N SER A 278 2.98 -7.51 9.42
CA SER A 278 2.79 -8.56 8.42
C SER A 278 1.46 -9.30 8.60
N VAL A 279 0.85 -9.70 7.49
CA VAL A 279 -0.41 -10.49 7.47
C VAL A 279 -0.21 -11.98 7.75
N TYR A 280 1.03 -12.48 7.72
CA TYR A 280 1.29 -13.91 7.83
C TYR A 280 1.33 -14.35 9.31
N PRO A 281 0.63 -15.43 9.69
CA PRO A 281 0.37 -15.74 11.09
C PRO A 281 1.56 -16.33 11.84
N ASP A 282 2.59 -16.81 11.14
CA ASP A 282 3.85 -17.23 11.75
C ASP A 282 4.75 -16.04 12.15
N ILE A 283 4.39 -14.82 11.74
CA ILE A 283 5.13 -13.60 12.03
C ILE A 283 4.59 -12.92 13.29
N ARG A 284 5.47 -12.68 14.26
CA ARG A 284 5.13 -12.03 15.54
C ARG A 284 5.16 -10.51 15.46
N ASN A 285 4.07 -9.90 15.00
CA ASN A 285 3.92 -8.44 14.90
C ASN A 285 4.11 -7.70 16.22
N GLY A 286 3.63 -8.26 17.34
CA GLY A 286 3.75 -7.61 18.66
C GLY A 286 5.21 -7.33 19.06
N ARG A 287 6.10 -8.31 18.85
CA ARG A 287 7.54 -8.17 19.11
C ARG A 287 8.18 -7.14 18.17
N PHE A 288 7.77 -7.13 16.90
CA PHE A 288 8.19 -6.10 15.95
C PHE A 288 7.80 -4.70 16.43
N PHE A 289 6.52 -4.45 16.72
CA PHE A 289 6.09 -3.12 17.18
C PHE A 289 6.77 -2.70 18.49
N GLN A 290 7.03 -3.63 19.41
CA GLN A 290 7.77 -3.35 20.63
C GLN A 290 9.22 -2.93 20.34
N ALA A 291 9.94 -3.67 19.49
CA ALA A 291 11.29 -3.34 19.09
C ALA A 291 11.36 -1.98 18.37
N MET A 292 10.38 -1.70 17.49
CA MET A 292 10.27 -0.40 16.82
C MET A 292 10.11 0.73 17.85
N ARG A 293 9.20 0.60 18.84
CA ARG A 293 9.04 1.62 19.89
C ARG A 293 10.36 1.88 20.63
N GLN A 294 11.08 0.83 21.00
CA GLN A 294 12.37 0.95 21.70
C GLN A 294 13.43 1.62 20.82
N ALA A 295 13.50 1.24 19.53
CA ALA A 295 14.41 1.86 18.57
C ALA A 295 14.09 3.35 18.37
N PHE A 296 12.81 3.74 18.34
CA PHE A 296 12.40 5.14 18.25
C PHE A 296 12.64 5.93 19.55
N VAL A 297 12.70 5.28 20.71
CA VAL A 297 13.17 5.93 21.95
C VAL A 297 14.64 6.35 21.79
N LEU A 298 15.48 5.48 21.23
CA LEU A 298 16.88 5.83 20.92
C LEU A 298 16.96 6.88 19.81
N ALA A 299 16.15 6.76 18.76
CA ALA A 299 16.16 7.70 17.63
C ALA A 299 15.85 9.15 18.07
N ARG A 300 15.02 9.35 19.12
CA ARG A 300 14.75 10.69 19.68
C ARG A 300 15.95 11.32 20.38
N GLN A 301 16.97 10.54 20.74
CA GLN A 301 18.21 11.05 21.34
C GLN A 301 19.21 11.51 20.28
N LEU A 302 18.98 11.15 19.01
CA LEU A 302 19.81 11.61 17.90
C LEU A 302 19.76 13.14 17.82
N ARG A 303 20.90 13.73 17.45
CA ARG A 303 21.03 15.18 17.25
C ARG A 303 21.28 15.49 15.78
N SER A 304 21.12 16.75 15.40
CA SER A 304 21.57 17.24 14.11
C SER A 304 23.07 16.92 13.92
N PRO A 305 23.52 16.51 12.71
CA PRO A 305 22.75 16.42 11.46
C PRO A 305 22.14 15.03 11.17
N VAL A 306 22.06 14.12 12.15
CA VAL A 306 21.65 12.72 11.93
C VAL A 306 20.13 12.53 11.93
N THR A 307 19.39 13.34 12.70
CA THR A 307 17.91 13.23 12.84
C THR A 307 17.17 13.22 11.51
N LYS A 308 17.64 13.98 10.51
CA LYS A 308 17.04 14.05 9.16
C LYS A 308 16.93 12.68 8.46
N TYR A 309 17.80 11.73 8.80
CA TYR A 309 17.78 10.39 8.21
C TYR A 309 16.64 9.54 8.78
N ILE A 310 16.15 9.83 9.98
CA ILE A 310 14.94 9.20 10.52
C ILE A 310 13.69 9.91 9.98
N GLU A 311 13.69 11.24 10.02
CA GLU A 311 12.54 12.09 9.67
C GLU A 311 12.11 11.98 8.20
N ILE A 312 13.02 11.58 7.31
CA ILE A 312 12.72 11.43 5.89
C ILE A 312 11.88 10.19 5.58
N ILE A 313 11.82 9.20 6.47
CA ILE A 313 11.09 7.94 6.25
C ILE A 313 9.60 8.17 6.56
N ASP A 314 8.75 7.93 5.57
CA ASP A 314 7.30 8.11 5.71
C ASP A 314 6.63 6.82 6.25
N GLU A 315 7.13 5.65 5.83
CA GLU A 315 6.53 4.36 6.15
C GLU A 315 7.57 3.25 6.38
N ILE A 316 7.30 2.38 7.37
CA ILE A 316 8.10 1.19 7.66
C ILE A 316 7.20 -0.05 7.55
N HIS A 317 7.61 -1.02 6.73
CA HIS A 317 6.84 -2.23 6.43
C HIS A 317 7.55 -3.50 6.91
N TYR A 318 6.91 -4.28 7.77
CA TYR A 318 7.47 -5.56 8.25
C TYR A 318 7.10 -6.71 7.34
N ASN A 319 8.10 -7.19 6.61
CA ASN A 319 7.94 -8.28 5.66
C ASN A 319 9.08 -9.30 5.80
N PRO A 320 9.18 -9.98 6.96
CA PRO A 320 10.14 -11.05 7.14
C PRO A 320 9.69 -12.32 6.39
N ILE A 321 10.63 -13.24 6.23
CA ILE A 321 10.37 -14.52 5.56
C ILE A 321 9.35 -15.34 6.37
N SER A 322 8.27 -15.74 5.72
CA SER A 322 7.26 -16.65 6.28
C SER A 322 7.43 -18.07 5.75
N LYS A 323 6.95 -19.07 6.50
CA LYS A 323 6.82 -20.46 6.05
C LYS A 323 5.84 -20.64 4.89
N TYR A 324 4.96 -19.66 4.65
CA TYR A 324 3.98 -19.67 3.57
C TYR A 324 4.55 -19.13 2.25
N PHE A 325 5.73 -18.52 2.27
CA PHE A 325 6.40 -18.12 1.05
C PHE A 325 6.93 -19.35 0.32
N HIS A 326 6.98 -19.27 -1.00
CA HIS A 326 7.83 -20.19 -1.76
C HIS A 326 9.29 -19.87 -1.47
N ARG A 327 9.99 -20.80 -0.81
CA ARG A 327 11.41 -20.66 -0.50
C ARG A 327 12.22 -21.04 -1.74
N SER A 328 12.98 -20.09 -2.27
CA SER A 328 14.05 -20.37 -3.22
C SER A 328 15.29 -19.56 -2.83
N GLY A 329 16.48 -20.14 -3.02
CA GLY A 329 17.79 -19.54 -2.69
C GLY A 329 17.99 -19.09 -1.22
N ALA A 330 19.12 -18.41 -0.96
CA ALA A 330 19.47 -17.91 0.36
C ALA A 330 18.60 -16.71 0.79
N ALA A 331 18.28 -16.64 2.08
CA ALA A 331 17.64 -15.49 2.71
C ALA A 331 18.59 -14.29 2.74
N ASP A 332 18.11 -13.09 2.42
CA ASP A 332 18.92 -11.87 2.54
C ASP A 332 19.34 -11.67 4.00
N ALA A 333 20.64 -11.45 4.22
CA ALA A 333 21.22 -11.18 5.54
C ALA A 333 20.86 -9.78 6.08
N ALA A 334 20.31 -8.90 5.23
CA ALA A 334 20.02 -7.51 5.55
C ALA A 334 18.87 -7.38 6.55
N ALA A 335 19.04 -6.46 7.50
CA ALA A 335 18.03 -6.09 8.49
C ALA A 335 16.74 -5.59 7.83
N ALA A 336 16.95 -4.66 6.91
CA ALA A 336 15.94 -3.91 6.20
C ALA A 336 16.53 -3.39 4.89
N TYR A 337 15.71 -2.69 4.10
CA TYR A 337 16.13 -1.98 2.90
C TYR A 337 15.16 -0.84 2.56
N TYR A 338 15.70 0.24 2.02
CA TYR A 338 14.94 1.31 1.38
C TYR A 338 14.49 0.88 -0.02
N ASN A 339 13.21 1.06 -0.33
CA ASN A 339 12.67 0.61 -1.60
C ASN A 339 12.52 1.75 -2.61
N LYS A 340 13.56 1.96 -3.44
CA LYS A 340 13.56 2.99 -4.50
C LYS A 340 12.51 2.81 -5.61
N ILE A 341 11.98 1.61 -5.81
CA ILE A 341 10.98 1.33 -6.86
C ILE A 341 9.58 1.76 -6.41
N LEU A 342 9.33 1.65 -5.11
CA LEU A 342 8.05 1.99 -4.53
C LEU A 342 8.04 3.39 -3.90
N SER A 343 9.21 3.98 -3.67
CA SER A 343 9.32 5.30 -3.03
C SER A 343 9.31 6.47 -4.02
N PHE A 344 8.75 7.59 -3.58
CA PHE A 344 8.71 8.87 -4.29
C PHE A 344 8.51 10.04 -3.30
N ASP A 345 8.47 11.28 -3.78
CA ASP A 345 8.21 12.45 -2.93
C ASP A 345 6.89 12.31 -2.14
N GLY A 346 7.01 12.26 -0.81
CA GLY A 346 5.89 12.10 0.11
C GLY A 346 5.50 10.64 0.39
N GLN A 347 6.24 9.67 -0.14
CA GLN A 347 6.12 8.26 0.23
C GLN A 347 7.49 7.57 0.13
N ARG A 348 8.29 7.65 1.18
CA ARG A 348 9.61 7.03 1.31
C ARG A 348 9.51 5.83 2.23
N MET A 349 9.67 4.65 1.64
CA MET A 349 9.31 3.40 2.29
C MET A 349 10.54 2.55 2.59
N MET A 350 10.61 2.13 3.84
CA MET A 350 11.58 1.18 4.35
C MET A 350 10.89 -0.16 4.61
N PHE A 351 11.58 -1.26 4.31
CA PHE A 351 11.06 -2.61 4.55
C PHE A 351 11.99 -3.38 5.47
N VAL A 352 11.47 -3.89 6.58
CA VAL A 352 12.20 -4.72 7.53
C VAL A 352 11.99 -6.19 7.17
N ARG A 353 13.08 -6.89 6.80
CA ARG A 353 13.06 -8.32 6.40
C ARG A 353 13.60 -9.26 7.47
N ARG A 354 14.50 -8.77 8.32
CA ARG A 354 15.07 -9.61 9.36
C ARG A 354 14.03 -9.90 10.43
N ASN A 355 13.98 -11.14 10.87
CA ASN A 355 13.17 -11.51 12.02
C ASN A 355 13.70 -10.77 13.26
N VAL A 356 12.87 -9.90 13.82
CA VAL A 356 13.20 -9.00 14.94
C VAL A 356 13.71 -9.75 16.17
N LEU A 357 13.38 -11.03 16.30
CA LEU A 357 13.92 -11.90 17.36
C LEU A 357 15.45 -11.87 17.47
N TYR A 358 16.13 -11.54 16.38
CA TYR A 358 17.59 -11.54 16.30
C TYR A 358 18.18 -10.11 16.22
N GLY A 359 17.42 -9.08 16.59
CA GLY A 359 17.85 -7.67 16.53
C GLY A 359 17.64 -6.93 17.85
N SER A 360 18.52 -5.98 18.15
CA SER A 360 18.41 -5.09 19.32
C SER A 360 17.79 -3.73 18.93
N PRO A 361 17.25 -2.95 19.88
CA PRO A 361 16.77 -1.59 19.61
C PRO A 361 17.83 -0.69 18.97
N LEU A 362 19.08 -0.81 19.44
CA LEU A 362 20.22 -0.06 18.91
C LEU A 362 20.52 -0.43 17.46
N PHE A 363 20.47 -1.73 17.13
CA PHE A 363 20.62 -2.23 15.77
C PHE A 363 19.53 -1.68 14.82
N PHE A 364 18.27 -1.64 15.27
CA PHE A 364 17.20 -1.06 14.45
C PHE A 364 17.34 0.45 14.28
N MET A 365 17.73 1.19 15.32
CA MET A 365 18.01 2.62 15.20
C MET A 365 19.14 2.87 14.17
N GLN A 366 20.23 2.11 14.24
CA GLN A 366 21.31 2.14 13.25
C GLN A 366 20.79 1.85 11.84
N THR A 367 20.00 0.78 11.68
CA THR A 367 19.40 0.40 10.40
C THR A 367 18.50 1.51 9.85
N PHE A 368 17.71 2.19 10.69
CA PHE A 368 16.88 3.31 10.25
C PHE A 368 17.72 4.47 9.71
N VAL A 369 18.87 4.76 10.32
CA VAL A 369 19.79 5.78 9.80
C VAL A 369 20.42 5.35 8.48
N HIS A 370 20.79 4.06 8.33
CA HIS A 370 21.30 3.52 7.08
C HIS A 370 20.30 3.68 5.94
N GLU A 371 19.09 3.11 6.10
CA GLU A 371 18.04 3.19 5.07
C GLU A 371 17.51 4.63 4.89
N GLY A 372 17.52 5.42 5.95
CA GLY A 372 17.24 6.84 5.93
C GLY A 372 18.24 7.63 5.08
N THR A 373 19.51 7.23 5.10
CA THR A 373 20.54 7.81 4.23
C THR A 373 20.24 7.53 2.78
N HIS A 374 19.83 6.30 2.45
CA HIS A 374 19.33 5.96 1.12
C HIS A 374 18.10 6.76 0.70
N ALA A 375 17.17 7.02 1.62
CA ALA A 375 16.03 7.89 1.35
C ALA A 375 16.45 9.34 1.04
N VAL A 376 17.45 9.89 1.74
CA VAL A 376 18.03 11.22 1.44
C VAL A 376 18.75 11.22 0.09
N GLN A 377 19.51 10.16 -0.21
CA GLN A 377 20.21 10.00 -1.47
C GLN A 377 19.24 9.91 -2.64
N ASP A 378 18.14 9.19 -2.48
CA ASP A 378 17.08 9.09 -3.48
C ASP A 378 16.32 10.41 -3.65
N GLN A 379 15.98 11.11 -2.57
CA GLN A 379 15.37 12.45 -2.65
C GLN A 379 16.27 13.41 -3.46
N ARG A 380 17.59 13.34 -3.24
CA ARG A 380 18.58 14.10 -4.04
C ARG A 380 18.56 13.66 -5.51
N ALA A 381 18.55 12.36 -5.79
CA ALA A 381 18.48 11.82 -7.15
C ALA A 381 17.20 12.27 -7.87
N GLN A 382 16.05 12.19 -7.22
CA GLN A 382 14.76 12.63 -7.78
C GLN A 382 14.75 14.13 -8.07
N ARG A 383 15.34 14.96 -7.19
CA ARG A 383 15.52 16.39 -7.44
C ARG A 383 16.40 16.63 -8.66
N TYR A 384 17.58 16.00 -8.73
CA TYR A 384 18.49 16.12 -9.88
C TYR A 384 17.87 15.65 -11.19
N ASN A 385 17.10 14.57 -11.16
CA ASN A 385 16.39 14.06 -12.33
C ASN A 385 15.36 15.08 -12.88
N ARG A 386 14.77 15.92 -12.03
CA ARG A 386 13.88 17.04 -12.43
C ARG A 386 14.65 18.27 -12.92
N GLU A 387 15.85 18.50 -12.41
CA GLU A 387 16.67 19.67 -12.75
C GLU A 387 17.45 19.49 -14.06
N VAL A 388 18.01 18.30 -14.31
CA VAL A 388 18.86 18.04 -15.48
C VAL A 388 18.18 18.42 -16.81
N PRO A 389 16.91 18.07 -17.09
CA PRO A 389 16.24 18.52 -18.31
C PRO A 389 16.12 20.05 -18.42
N LYS A 390 15.91 20.75 -17.29
CA LYS A 390 15.82 22.23 -17.26
C LYS A 390 17.18 22.85 -17.57
N LEU A 391 18.26 22.28 -17.01
CA LEU A 391 19.62 22.72 -17.27
C LEU A 391 20.03 22.46 -18.74
N LYS A 392 19.68 21.30 -19.30
CA LYS A 392 19.91 21.00 -20.73
C LYS A 392 19.21 22.02 -21.65
N ARG A 393 17.95 22.37 -21.37
CA ARG A 393 17.24 23.44 -22.10
C ARG A 393 17.92 24.81 -21.95
N ARG A 394 18.43 25.13 -20.76
CA ARG A 394 19.17 26.38 -20.51
C ARG A 394 20.50 26.40 -21.28
N LEU A 395 21.18 25.27 -21.39
CA LEU A 395 22.41 25.13 -22.17
C LEU A 395 22.12 25.31 -23.67
N SER A 396 21.07 24.68 -24.21
CA SER A 396 20.69 24.85 -25.63
C SER A 396 20.37 26.31 -25.97
N LYS A 397 19.62 27.02 -25.12
CA LYS A 397 19.36 28.46 -25.29
C LYS A 397 20.63 29.32 -25.27
N LEU A 398 21.65 28.93 -24.49
CA LEU A 398 22.94 29.63 -24.51
C LEU A 398 23.70 29.34 -25.80
N GLN A 399 23.62 28.12 -26.32
CA GLN A 399 24.23 27.72 -27.59
C GLN A 399 23.60 28.45 -28.79
N GLU A 400 22.26 28.48 -28.86
CA GLU A 400 21.49 29.20 -29.89
C GLU A 400 21.82 30.70 -29.94
N ARG A 401 22.15 31.31 -28.78
CA ARG A 401 22.53 32.73 -28.67
C ARG A 401 24.03 32.97 -28.93
N GLY A 402 24.77 32.00 -29.46
CA GLY A 402 26.23 32.09 -29.66
C GLY A 402 27.06 32.08 -28.37
N LYS A 403 26.45 31.91 -27.19
CA LYS A 403 27.10 31.92 -25.86
C LYS A 403 27.45 30.51 -25.36
N GLY A 404 27.50 29.52 -26.25
CA GLY A 404 27.75 28.11 -25.91
C GLY A 404 29.13 27.82 -25.30
N LYS A 405 30.14 28.65 -25.59
CA LYS A 405 31.50 28.56 -25.02
C LYS A 405 31.72 29.50 -23.83
N SER A 406 30.68 30.23 -23.38
CA SER A 406 30.83 31.18 -22.27
C SER A 406 31.13 30.47 -20.94
N PRO A 407 31.77 31.14 -19.96
CA PRO A 407 31.95 30.60 -18.61
C PRO A 407 30.64 30.17 -17.95
N ARG A 408 29.54 30.86 -18.28
CA ARG A 408 28.19 30.50 -17.83
C ARG A 408 27.74 29.16 -18.42
N ALA A 409 27.97 28.92 -19.71
CA ALA A 409 27.66 27.64 -20.33
C ALA A 409 28.52 26.50 -19.76
N GLY A 410 29.82 26.77 -19.52
CA GLY A 410 30.71 25.82 -18.85
C GLY A 410 30.22 25.38 -17.46
N ARG A 411 29.77 26.34 -16.62
CA ARG A 411 29.16 26.05 -15.32
C ARG A 411 27.88 25.20 -15.43
N VAL A 412 27.02 25.51 -16.40
CA VAL A 412 25.78 24.74 -16.63
C VAL A 412 26.11 23.32 -17.10
N LYS A 413 27.10 23.15 -17.99
CA LYS A 413 27.55 21.83 -18.45
C LYS A 413 28.07 20.99 -17.28
N LYS A 414 28.97 21.56 -16.46
CA LYS A 414 29.48 20.88 -15.25
C LYS A 414 28.36 20.48 -14.29
N ASP A 415 27.37 21.35 -14.09
CA ASP A 415 26.22 21.05 -13.23
C ASP A 415 25.34 19.91 -13.80
N ILE A 416 25.16 19.87 -15.12
CA ILE A 416 24.49 18.75 -15.80
C ILE A 416 25.27 17.46 -15.57
N ASP A 417 26.58 17.47 -15.81
CA ASP A 417 27.43 16.27 -15.73
C ASP A 417 27.41 15.67 -14.32
N VAL A 418 27.63 16.50 -13.29
CA VAL A 418 27.61 16.08 -11.87
C VAL A 418 26.24 15.51 -11.48
N LYS A 419 25.15 16.21 -11.81
CA LYS A 419 23.80 15.78 -11.42
C LYS A 419 23.37 14.53 -12.18
N PHE A 420 23.67 14.45 -13.48
CA PHE A 420 23.34 13.29 -14.29
C PHE A 420 24.14 12.06 -13.88
N ASP A 421 25.44 12.20 -13.60
CA ASP A 421 26.27 11.12 -13.06
C ASP A 421 25.69 10.57 -11.75
N TYR A 422 25.37 11.44 -10.79
CA TYR A 422 24.77 11.04 -9.52
C TYR A 422 23.46 10.24 -9.72
N VAL A 423 22.56 10.74 -10.58
CA VAL A 423 21.28 10.06 -10.90
C VAL A 423 21.53 8.71 -11.58
N SER A 424 22.49 8.65 -12.50
CA SER A 424 22.86 7.44 -13.21
C SER A 424 23.40 6.37 -12.25
N ARG A 425 24.38 6.73 -11.40
CA ARG A 425 24.96 5.79 -10.42
C ARG A 425 23.92 5.32 -9.41
N TRP A 426 23.04 6.19 -8.93
CA TRP A 426 21.98 5.81 -7.98
C TRP A 426 20.96 4.81 -8.56
N TYR A 427 20.42 5.09 -9.74
CA TYR A 427 19.37 4.24 -10.30
C TYR A 427 19.91 3.04 -11.06
N ARG A 428 21.01 3.21 -11.80
CA ARG A 428 21.54 2.20 -12.72
C ARG A 428 22.82 1.53 -12.22
N GLY A 429 23.41 2.00 -11.13
CA GLY A 429 24.69 1.49 -10.64
C GLY A 429 25.88 1.86 -11.51
N VAL A 430 27.02 1.24 -11.20
CA VAL A 430 28.30 1.38 -11.93
C VAL A 430 28.65 0.06 -12.61
N GLU A 431 29.43 0.13 -13.69
CA GLU A 431 29.91 -1.05 -14.39
C GLU A 431 31.21 -1.57 -13.75
N SER A 432 31.25 -2.87 -13.49
CA SER A 432 32.40 -3.59 -12.94
C SER A 432 32.43 -4.99 -13.51
N ASN A 433 33.55 -5.40 -14.13
CA ASN A 433 33.73 -6.72 -14.75
C ASN A 433 32.59 -7.12 -15.72
N GLY A 434 32.16 -6.17 -16.57
CA GLY A 434 31.09 -6.40 -17.54
C GLY A 434 29.68 -6.54 -16.95
N ARG A 435 29.50 -6.29 -15.64
CA ARG A 435 28.21 -6.31 -14.96
C ARG A 435 27.93 -4.97 -14.29
N ARG A 436 26.65 -4.56 -14.26
CA ARG A 436 26.23 -3.41 -13.45
C ARG A 436 26.01 -3.83 -12.01
N ILE A 437 26.69 -3.17 -11.09
CA ILE A 437 26.60 -3.39 -9.65
C ILE A 437 26.14 -2.11 -8.95
N ALA A 438 25.64 -2.25 -7.72
CA ALA A 438 25.37 -1.10 -6.87
C ALA A 438 26.67 -0.31 -6.63
N ASP A 439 26.57 1.01 -6.66
CA ASP A 439 27.72 1.87 -6.38
C ASP A 439 27.96 1.92 -4.87
N MET A 440 29.12 1.39 -4.47
CA MET A 440 29.53 1.26 -3.08
C MET A 440 29.63 2.60 -2.36
N ALA A 441 29.82 3.72 -3.07
CA ALA A 441 29.88 5.04 -2.45
C ALA A 441 28.62 5.38 -1.64
N PHE A 442 27.44 4.92 -2.09
CA PHE A 442 26.18 5.17 -1.38
C PHE A 442 26.06 4.37 -0.08
N GLU A 443 26.51 3.11 -0.08
CA GLU A 443 26.57 2.25 1.11
C GLU A 443 27.61 2.75 2.11
N CYS A 444 28.74 3.27 1.63
CA CYS A 444 29.75 3.88 2.49
C CYS A 444 29.26 5.15 3.16
N GLU A 445 28.59 6.06 2.43
CA GLU A 445 27.98 7.24 3.06
C GLU A 445 27.00 6.83 4.16
N ALA A 446 26.15 5.82 3.92
CA ALA A 446 25.21 5.30 4.91
C ALA A 446 25.93 4.71 6.14
N THR A 447 26.98 3.91 5.93
CA THR A 447 27.81 3.33 7.00
C THR A 447 28.49 4.40 7.85
N GLU A 448 28.96 5.50 7.25
CA GLU A 448 29.49 6.63 8.01
C GLU A 448 28.41 7.24 8.91
N LYS A 449 27.15 7.34 8.44
CA LYS A 449 26.04 7.90 9.23
C LYS A 449 25.61 6.96 10.34
N GLU A 450 25.72 5.65 10.15
CA GLU A 450 25.56 4.66 11.21
C GLU A 450 26.53 4.93 12.38
N ILE A 451 27.83 5.16 12.08
CA ILE A 451 28.84 5.46 13.12
C ILE A 451 28.45 6.71 13.90
N LEU A 452 28.08 7.79 13.20
CA LEU A 452 27.65 9.04 13.83
C LEU A 452 26.42 8.82 14.72
N ALA A 453 25.45 8.03 14.25
CA ALA A 453 24.22 7.73 14.99
C ALA A 453 24.52 6.96 16.28
N VAL A 454 25.24 5.84 16.18
CA VAL A 454 25.57 4.99 17.34
C VAL A 454 26.42 5.78 18.34
N LYS A 455 27.40 6.54 17.88
CA LYS A 455 28.22 7.42 18.74
C LYS A 455 27.35 8.46 19.45
N SER A 456 26.40 9.08 18.76
CA SER A 456 25.56 10.15 19.32
C SER A 456 24.62 9.69 20.44
N VAL A 457 24.21 8.41 20.45
CA VAL A 457 23.37 7.82 21.51
C VAL A 457 24.20 7.11 22.59
N GLY A 458 25.53 7.24 22.57
CA GLY A 458 26.42 6.61 23.54
C GLY A 458 26.55 5.09 23.40
N GLY A 459 26.21 4.51 22.24
CA GLY A 459 26.45 3.09 21.97
C GLY A 459 27.96 2.78 21.87
N PRO A 460 28.42 1.53 22.01
CA PRO A 460 29.84 1.20 21.88
C PRO A 460 30.27 0.96 20.42
N PRO A 461 31.55 1.20 20.07
CA PRO A 461 32.09 0.93 18.72
C PRO A 461 31.91 -0.50 18.24
N SER A 462 31.89 -1.48 19.17
CA SER A 462 31.74 -2.90 18.86
C SER A 462 30.46 -3.23 18.10
N VAL A 463 29.41 -2.40 18.22
CA VAL A 463 28.14 -2.54 17.47
C VAL A 463 28.37 -2.43 15.96
N MET A 464 29.33 -1.60 15.53
CA MET A 464 29.62 -1.40 14.11
C MET A 464 30.17 -2.65 13.42
N ARG A 465 30.67 -3.65 14.17
CA ARG A 465 31.10 -4.95 13.60
C ARG A 465 29.97 -5.69 12.88
N ALA A 466 28.72 -5.40 13.22
CA ALA A 466 27.54 -5.98 12.57
C ALA A 466 27.14 -5.24 11.27
N SER A 467 27.74 -4.08 10.97
CA SER A 467 27.48 -3.36 9.72
C SER A 467 28.11 -4.10 8.54
N GLY A 468 27.30 -4.43 7.53
CA GLY A 468 27.71 -5.28 6.41
C GLY A 468 28.77 -4.64 5.51
N TYR A 469 28.85 -3.31 5.48
CA TYR A 469 29.70 -2.57 4.55
C TYR A 469 30.95 -1.95 5.19
N LEU A 470 31.07 -1.98 6.52
CA LEU A 470 32.21 -1.41 7.24
C LEU A 470 33.57 -1.87 6.71
N LYS A 471 33.69 -3.15 6.31
CA LYS A 471 34.94 -3.70 5.76
C LYS A 471 35.32 -3.15 4.39
N LEU A 472 34.36 -2.59 3.66
CA LEU A 472 34.51 -2.10 2.29
C LEU A 472 34.69 -0.58 2.21
N CYS A 473 34.52 0.13 3.34
CA CYS A 473 34.44 1.59 3.39
C CYS A 473 35.58 2.19 4.23
N SER A 474 36.64 2.64 3.56
CA SER A 474 37.88 3.11 4.20
C SER A 474 37.68 4.33 5.12
N GLU A 475 36.79 5.26 4.77
CA GLU A 475 36.44 6.39 5.64
C GLU A 475 35.72 5.92 6.91
N ALA A 476 34.72 5.05 6.77
CA ALA A 476 34.01 4.49 7.91
C ALA A 476 34.96 3.73 8.87
N GLN A 477 35.94 3.00 8.33
CA GLN A 477 36.98 2.36 9.14
C GLN A 477 37.81 3.38 9.92
N ARG A 478 38.24 4.46 9.28
CA ARG A 478 38.99 5.55 9.93
C ARG A 478 38.16 6.21 11.04
N MET A 479 36.90 6.52 10.77
CA MET A 479 35.97 7.08 11.76
C MET A 479 35.81 6.15 12.97
N LEU A 480 35.72 4.83 12.75
CA LEU A 480 35.60 3.86 13.83
C LEU A 480 36.85 3.79 14.71
N VAL A 481 38.04 3.76 14.10
CA VAL A 481 39.32 3.77 14.83
C VAL A 481 39.49 5.06 15.64
N GLN A 482 39.19 6.21 15.03
CA GLN A 482 39.23 7.49 15.72
C GLN A 482 38.31 7.49 16.95
N TRP A 483 37.08 7.02 16.77
CA TRP A 483 36.12 6.93 17.87
C TRP A 483 36.59 5.98 18.98
N GLN A 484 37.19 4.83 18.66
CA GLN A 484 37.78 3.93 19.65
C GLN A 484 38.91 4.60 20.46
N ASN A 485 39.73 5.41 19.81
CA ASN A 485 40.85 6.10 20.45
C ASN A 485 40.40 7.19 21.45
N GLU A 486 39.27 7.84 21.17
CA GLU A 486 38.63 8.82 22.07
C GLU A 486 38.07 8.20 23.36
N LEU A 487 37.80 6.90 23.39
CA LEU A 487 37.23 6.24 24.57
C LEU A 487 38.30 5.95 25.64
N PRO A 488 37.95 6.02 26.94
CA PRO A 488 38.84 5.59 28.04
C PRO A 488 39.31 4.15 27.83
N LYS A 489 40.54 3.81 28.24
CA LYS A 489 41.18 2.49 27.97
C LYS A 489 40.28 1.28 28.26
N GLY A 490 39.45 1.32 29.32
CA GLY A 490 38.51 0.24 29.68
C GLY A 490 37.25 0.11 28.81
N LYS A 491 36.95 1.08 27.93
CA LYS A 491 35.79 1.10 27.03
C LYS A 491 36.16 0.96 25.54
N ARG A 492 37.43 0.68 25.22
CA ARG A 492 37.94 0.61 23.84
C ARG A 492 37.62 -0.71 23.09
N ARG A 493 37.12 -1.75 23.79
CA ARG A 493 36.95 -3.11 23.23
C ARG A 493 35.66 -3.32 22.43
#